data_AF-A0A2U2CKZ2-F1
#
_entry.id   AF-A0A2U2CKZ2-F1
#
_cell.length_a   1.000
_cell.length_b   1.000
_cell.length_c   1.000
_cell.angle_alpha   90.00
_cell.angle_beta   90.00
_cell.angle_gamma   90.00
#
_symmetry.space_group_name_H-M   'P 1'
#
loop_
_entity.id
_entity.type
_entity.pdbx_description
1 polymer ?
#
loop_
_entity_poly.entity_id
_entity_poly.type
_entity_poly.pdbx_seq_one_letter_code
_entity_poly.pdbx_strand_id
1 'polypeptide(L)'
;MVVLNKIYTKTGDHGETALGNGARVAKHSMRVTAYGTVDEANAVVGLARLHAGGELDEQLARIQNDLFDLGADLCRPDMEKDAEAEYPPLRMSAGQVARLEAEIDAMNRQLEPLRSFILPGGTALAGYLHQCRTVARRAERLAVELATVESVNPDAVKYLNRLSDWFFVAARMANDCGRADVLWVPGANR
;
A
#
# COMPACT_ATOMS: atom_id res chain seq x y z
N MET A 1 -7.35 -15.50 16.10
CA MET A 1 -8.07 -14.26 16.46
C MET A 1 -7.07 -13.29 17.08
N VAL A 2 -6.87 -12.10 16.51
CA VAL A 2 -6.02 -11.06 17.10
C VAL A 2 -6.80 -10.37 18.22
N VAL A 3 -6.22 -10.28 19.42
CA VAL A 3 -6.84 -9.61 20.58
C VAL A 3 -5.92 -8.48 21.03
N LEU A 4 -6.39 -7.24 20.91
CA LEU A 4 -5.68 -6.04 21.37
C LEU A 4 -6.26 -5.62 22.72
N ASN A 5 -5.66 -6.09 23.83
CA ASN A 5 -6.07 -5.72 25.18
C ASN A 5 -5.14 -4.67 25.81
N LYS A 6 -3.86 -5.02 26.00
CA LYS A 6 -2.81 -4.17 26.54
C LYS A 6 -1.83 -3.88 25.43
N ILE A 7 -1.84 -2.63 24.97
CA ILE A 7 -1.06 -2.21 23.81
C ILE A 7 0.45 -2.22 24.11
N TYR A 8 0.87 -1.75 25.29
CA TYR A 8 2.28 -1.75 25.68
C TYR A 8 2.64 -3.02 26.50
N THR A 9 3.54 -3.83 25.97
CA THR A 9 3.98 -5.10 26.62
C THR A 9 5.41 -5.04 27.14
N LYS A 10 6.21 -4.04 26.71
CA LYS A 10 7.65 -3.90 26.97
C LYS A 10 8.55 -5.00 26.35
N THR A 11 7.98 -5.99 25.65
CA THR A 11 8.75 -7.11 25.10
C THR A 11 9.72 -6.70 23.98
N GLY A 12 9.51 -5.53 23.39
CA GLY A 12 10.37 -4.95 22.35
C GLY A 12 11.27 -3.80 22.83
N ASP A 13 11.40 -3.55 24.14
CA ASP A 13 12.23 -2.46 24.67
C ASP A 13 13.72 -2.63 24.35
N HIS A 14 14.16 -3.88 24.11
CA HIS A 14 15.52 -4.21 23.68
C HIS A 14 15.74 -4.16 22.16
N GLY A 15 14.79 -3.60 21.41
CA GLY A 15 14.94 -3.40 19.96
C GLY A 15 14.50 -4.58 19.09
N GLU A 16 13.88 -5.62 19.65
CA GLU A 16 13.34 -6.78 18.93
C GLU A 16 11.81 -6.76 18.84
N THR A 17 11.25 -7.55 17.93
CA THR A 17 9.81 -7.81 17.78
C THR A 17 9.58 -9.25 17.32
N ALA A 18 8.35 -9.76 17.47
CA ALA A 18 7.95 -11.07 16.97
C ALA A 18 7.31 -10.95 15.57
N LEU A 19 7.62 -11.89 14.68
CA LEU A 19 6.98 -12.10 13.39
C LEU A 19 5.71 -12.95 13.53
N GLY A 20 4.95 -13.10 12.43
CA GLY A 20 3.70 -13.86 12.40
C GLY A 20 3.86 -15.37 12.68
N ASN A 21 5.07 -15.92 12.58
CA ASN A 21 5.41 -17.28 12.98
C ASN A 21 6.01 -17.38 14.41
N GLY A 22 6.06 -16.27 15.15
CA GLY A 22 6.62 -16.20 16.50
C GLY A 22 8.13 -15.97 16.57
N ALA A 23 8.86 -16.00 15.45
CA ALA A 23 10.30 -15.74 15.45
C ALA A 23 10.61 -14.30 15.89
N ARG A 24 11.66 -14.13 16.70
CA ARG A 24 12.12 -12.82 17.16
C ARG A 24 13.18 -12.26 16.21
N VAL A 25 12.99 -11.01 15.81
CA VAL A 25 13.92 -10.29 14.92
C VAL A 25 14.14 -8.86 15.41
N ALA A 26 15.24 -8.24 15.00
CA ALA A 26 15.46 -6.81 15.22
C ALA A 26 14.34 -5.98 14.56
N LYS A 27 13.92 -4.89 15.21
CA LYS A 27 12.89 -3.97 14.70
C LYS A 27 13.27 -3.29 13.37
N HIS A 28 14.56 -3.21 13.09
CA HIS A 28 15.08 -2.69 11.82
C HIS A 28 15.33 -3.79 10.77
N SER A 29 14.87 -5.02 10.98
CA SER A 29 15.02 -6.06 9.95
C SER A 29 14.25 -5.66 8.68
N MET A 30 14.69 -6.19 7.54
CA MET A 30 14.09 -5.85 6.24
C MET A 30 12.60 -6.21 6.21
N ARG A 31 12.24 -7.37 6.80
CA ARG A 31 10.84 -7.81 6.89
C ARG A 31 9.98 -6.85 7.71
N VAL A 32 10.46 -6.45 8.89
CA VAL A 32 9.76 -5.47 9.76
C VAL A 32 9.62 -4.12 9.06
N THR A 33 10.68 -3.69 8.39
CA THR A 33 10.69 -2.43 7.65
C THR A 33 9.71 -2.45 6.47
N ALA A 34 9.59 -3.58 5.76
CA ALA A 34 8.64 -3.74 4.67
C ALA A 34 7.19 -3.64 5.14
N TYR A 35 6.74 -4.52 6.06
CA TYR A 35 5.35 -4.48 6.51
C TYR A 35 5.04 -3.25 7.37
N GLY A 36 6.03 -2.68 8.08
CA GLY A 36 5.87 -1.40 8.78
C GLY A 36 5.63 -0.23 7.83
N THR A 37 6.22 -0.27 6.63
CA THR A 37 5.95 0.74 5.60
C THR A 37 4.60 0.52 4.92
N VAL A 38 4.10 -0.71 4.86
CA VAL A 38 2.72 -1.00 4.45
C VAL A 38 1.72 -0.39 5.44
N ASP A 39 1.99 -0.49 6.75
CA ASP A 39 1.18 0.18 7.77
C ASP A 39 1.20 1.71 7.62
N GLU A 40 2.36 2.31 7.32
CA GLU A 40 2.44 3.74 7.00
C GLU A 40 1.62 4.10 5.77
N ALA A 41 1.65 3.28 4.70
CA ALA A 41 0.78 3.49 3.54
C ALA A 41 -0.69 3.48 3.95
N ASN A 42 -1.08 2.54 4.82
CA ASN A 42 -2.45 2.40 5.31
C ASN A 42 -2.91 3.62 6.15
N ALA A 43 -2.03 4.15 6.99
CA ALA A 43 -2.28 5.37 7.76
C ALA A 43 -2.51 6.59 6.84
N VAL A 44 -1.71 6.73 5.78
CA VAL A 44 -1.88 7.82 4.79
C VAL A 44 -3.17 7.65 3.99
N VAL A 45 -3.58 6.41 3.66
CA VAL A 45 -4.92 6.15 3.08
C VAL A 45 -6.02 6.67 4.01
N GLY A 46 -5.88 6.47 5.32
CA GLY A 46 -6.81 7.04 6.31
C GLY A 46 -6.95 8.56 6.24
N LEU A 47 -5.86 9.29 5.93
CA LEU A 47 -5.90 10.74 5.72
C LEU A 47 -6.63 11.11 4.43
N ALA A 48 -6.41 10.37 3.34
CA ALA A 48 -7.13 10.60 2.08
C ALA A 48 -8.64 10.42 2.27
N ARG A 49 -9.05 9.41 3.05
CA ARG A 49 -10.46 9.11 3.33
C ARG A 49 -11.22 10.23 4.03
N LEU A 50 -10.54 11.09 4.81
CA LEU A 50 -11.17 12.27 5.42
C LEU A 50 -11.78 13.24 4.38
N HIS A 51 -11.33 13.16 3.13
CA HIS A 51 -11.76 14.00 2.03
C HIS A 51 -12.47 13.24 0.92
N ALA A 52 -12.60 11.90 1.05
CA ALA A 52 -13.27 11.06 0.07
C ALA A 52 -14.77 10.91 0.41
N GLY A 53 -15.56 10.59 -0.61
CA GLY A 53 -16.98 10.26 -0.44
C GLY A 53 -17.47 9.34 -1.55
N GLY A 54 -18.64 8.73 -1.33
CA GLY A 54 -19.25 7.79 -2.26
C GLY A 54 -18.35 6.59 -2.57
N GLU A 55 -18.41 6.11 -3.82
CA GLU A 55 -17.67 4.93 -4.30
C GLU A 55 -16.16 4.99 -4.00
N LEU A 56 -15.54 6.17 -4.09
CA LEU A 56 -14.11 6.31 -3.87
C LEU A 56 -13.73 6.07 -2.41
N ASP A 57 -14.54 6.49 -1.44
CA ASP A 57 -14.27 6.16 -0.02
C ASP A 57 -14.43 4.66 0.24
N GLU A 58 -15.40 4.02 -0.40
CA GLU A 58 -15.60 2.57 -0.28
C GLU A 58 -14.41 1.79 -0.88
N GLN A 59 -13.89 2.23 -2.03
CA GLN A 59 -12.68 1.67 -2.62
C GLN A 59 -11.46 1.84 -1.70
N LEU A 60 -11.27 3.04 -1.13
CA LEU A 60 -10.20 3.30 -0.16
C LEU A 60 -10.35 2.44 1.10
N ALA A 61 -11.57 2.23 1.60
CA ALA A 61 -11.84 1.34 2.73
C ALA A 61 -11.46 -0.12 2.42
N ARG A 62 -11.75 -0.60 1.20
CA ARG A 62 -11.31 -1.92 0.72
C ARG A 62 -9.78 -2.00 0.67
N ILE A 63 -9.11 -0.97 0.17
CA ILE A 63 -7.65 -0.89 0.14
C ILE A 63 -7.06 -0.91 1.56
N GLN A 64 -7.66 -0.24 2.56
CA GLN A 64 -7.16 -0.32 3.93
C GLN A 64 -7.22 -1.73 4.51
N ASN A 65 -8.25 -2.51 4.16
CA ASN A 65 -8.34 -3.92 4.54
C ASN A 65 -7.27 -4.75 3.82
N ASP A 66 -7.12 -4.59 2.51
CA ASP A 66 -6.07 -5.30 1.76
C ASP A 66 -4.65 -4.96 2.26
N LEU A 67 -4.41 -3.73 2.72
CA LEU A 67 -3.11 -3.34 3.29
C LEU A 67 -2.84 -4.04 4.63
N PHE A 68 -3.88 -4.36 5.41
CA PHE A 68 -3.74 -5.25 6.57
C PHE A 68 -3.46 -6.69 6.15
N ASP A 69 -4.14 -7.20 5.13
CA ASP A 69 -3.91 -8.54 4.59
C ASP A 69 -2.47 -8.68 4.06
N LEU A 70 -1.99 -7.67 3.33
CA LEU A 70 -0.62 -7.55 2.84
C LEU A 70 0.39 -7.50 3.99
N GLY A 71 0.08 -6.74 5.05
CA GLY A 71 0.89 -6.70 6.26
C GLY A 71 0.97 -8.07 6.94
N ALA A 72 -0.14 -8.80 7.02
CA ALA A 72 -0.19 -10.15 7.57
C ALA A 72 0.63 -11.15 6.75
N ASP A 73 0.55 -11.07 5.42
CA ASP A 73 1.34 -11.89 4.49
C ASP A 73 2.85 -11.63 4.70
N LEU A 74 3.28 -10.37 4.61
CA LEU A 74 4.69 -10.00 4.76
C LEU A 74 5.24 -10.31 6.16
N CYS A 75 4.42 -10.20 7.20
CA CYS A 75 4.80 -10.48 8.59
C CYS A 75 5.12 -11.97 8.84
N ARG A 76 4.58 -12.89 8.01
CA ARG A 76 4.77 -14.33 8.19
C ARG A 76 5.72 -14.93 7.12
N PRO A 77 6.99 -15.23 7.46
CA PRO A 77 7.92 -15.89 6.57
C PRO A 77 7.57 -17.37 6.34
N ASP A 78 8.43 -18.10 5.63
CA ASP A 78 8.35 -19.55 5.42
C ASP A 78 7.04 -20.02 4.78
N MET A 79 6.66 -19.40 3.65
CA MET A 79 5.41 -19.71 2.93
C MET A 79 5.27 -21.19 2.57
N GLU A 80 6.38 -21.90 2.37
CA GLU A 80 6.41 -23.34 2.10
C GLU A 80 5.86 -24.19 3.27
N LYS A 81 5.83 -23.63 4.49
CA LYS A 81 5.28 -24.28 5.70
C LYS A 81 3.84 -23.88 5.98
N ASP A 82 3.18 -23.15 5.08
CA ASP A 82 1.81 -22.71 5.29
C ASP A 82 0.83 -23.88 5.49
N ALA A 83 1.09 -25.02 4.84
CA ALA A 83 0.29 -26.24 4.98
C ALA A 83 0.39 -26.90 6.38
N GLU A 84 1.44 -26.58 7.14
CA GLU A 84 1.68 -27.10 8.50
C GLU A 84 1.08 -26.17 9.58
N ALA A 85 0.57 -25.01 9.18
CA ALA A 85 -0.02 -24.04 10.09
C ALA A 85 -1.32 -24.56 10.72
N GLU A 86 -1.53 -24.24 12.00
CA GLU A 86 -2.80 -24.52 12.69
C GLU A 86 -4.01 -23.91 11.98
N TYR A 87 -3.81 -22.75 11.35
CA TYR A 87 -4.81 -22.06 10.53
C TYR A 87 -4.21 -21.61 9.20
N PRO A 88 -4.98 -21.66 8.09
CA PRO A 88 -4.55 -21.17 6.80
C PRO A 88 -4.02 -19.74 6.90
N PRO A 89 -2.74 -19.50 6.58
CA PRO A 89 -2.16 -18.17 6.63
C PRO A 89 -2.83 -17.26 5.60
N LEU A 90 -3.05 -16.00 5.97
CA LEU A 90 -3.56 -15.01 5.04
C LEU A 90 -2.45 -14.61 4.07
N ARG A 91 -2.73 -14.72 2.78
CA ARG A 91 -1.81 -14.41 1.69
C ARG A 91 -2.50 -13.53 0.66
N MET A 92 -1.76 -12.57 0.11
CA MET A 92 -2.21 -11.79 -1.04
C MET A 92 -2.47 -12.71 -2.23
N SER A 93 -3.47 -12.34 -3.04
CA SER A 93 -3.87 -13.13 -4.20
C SER A 93 -3.91 -12.30 -5.49
N ALA A 94 -3.76 -12.98 -6.62
CA ALA A 94 -3.98 -12.40 -7.94
C ALA A 94 -5.36 -11.72 -8.10
N GLY A 95 -6.38 -12.16 -7.36
CA GLY A 95 -7.72 -11.54 -7.40
C GLY A 95 -7.74 -10.09 -6.90
N GLN A 96 -6.97 -9.78 -5.84
CA GLN A 96 -6.83 -8.42 -5.34
C GLN A 96 -6.10 -7.51 -6.35
N VAL A 97 -5.07 -8.04 -7.02
CA VAL A 97 -4.34 -7.33 -8.08
C VAL A 97 -5.26 -7.02 -9.27
N ALA A 98 -5.99 -8.03 -9.74
CA ALA A 98 -6.93 -7.89 -10.86
C ALA A 98 -8.05 -6.89 -10.56
N ARG A 99 -8.51 -6.79 -9.30
CA ARG A 99 -9.49 -5.78 -8.89
C ARG A 99 -8.95 -4.37 -9.08
N LEU A 100 -7.72 -4.10 -8.62
CA LEU A 100 -7.10 -2.78 -8.80
C LEU A 100 -6.96 -2.41 -10.28
N GLU A 101 -6.61 -3.37 -11.14
CA GLU A 101 -6.54 -3.18 -12.59
C GLU A 101 -7.90 -2.79 -13.18
N ALA A 102 -8.96 -3.51 -12.82
CA ALA A 102 -10.32 -3.21 -13.28
C ALA A 102 -10.81 -1.82 -12.80
N GLU A 103 -10.49 -1.43 -11.56
CA GLU A 103 -10.81 -0.11 -11.03
C GLU A 103 -10.02 1.00 -11.73
N ILE A 104 -8.73 0.79 -12.02
CA ILE A 104 -7.89 1.70 -12.81
C ILE A 104 -8.50 1.90 -14.21
N ASP A 105 -8.86 0.82 -14.89
CA ASP A 105 -9.47 0.88 -16.22
C ASP A 105 -10.80 1.64 -16.19
N ALA A 106 -11.61 1.45 -15.14
CA ALA A 106 -12.87 2.15 -14.97
C ALA A 106 -12.69 3.67 -14.77
N MET A 107 -11.70 4.08 -13.98
CA MET A 107 -11.37 5.50 -13.80
C MET A 107 -10.78 6.10 -15.07
N ASN A 108 -9.86 5.40 -15.74
CA ASN A 108 -9.20 5.90 -16.96
C ASN A 108 -10.19 6.19 -18.10
N ARG A 109 -11.32 5.47 -18.18
CA ARG A 109 -12.38 5.77 -19.16
C ARG A 109 -12.97 7.18 -19.03
N GLN A 110 -12.80 7.84 -17.88
CA GLN A 110 -13.30 9.19 -17.62
C GLN A 110 -12.22 10.27 -17.74
N LEU A 111 -10.95 9.87 -17.93
CA LEU A 111 -9.81 10.77 -17.94
C LEU A 111 -9.35 11.05 -19.37
N GLU A 112 -9.03 12.31 -19.65
CA GLU A 112 -8.30 12.65 -20.87
C GLU A 112 -6.84 12.15 -20.79
N PRO A 113 -6.25 11.76 -21.93
CA PRO A 113 -4.85 11.36 -21.99
C PRO A 113 -3.90 12.47 -21.52
N LEU A 114 -2.93 12.11 -20.67
CA LEU A 114 -1.88 13.01 -20.23
C LEU A 114 -0.81 13.21 -21.31
N ARG A 115 -0.38 14.46 -21.50
CA ARG A 115 0.70 14.84 -22.44
C ARG A 115 1.98 15.34 -21.76
N SER A 116 2.00 15.39 -20.43
CA SER A 116 3.16 15.69 -19.60
C SER A 116 3.00 14.97 -18.24
N PHE A 117 4.01 15.04 -17.38
CA PHE A 117 3.83 14.71 -15.97
C PHE A 117 2.97 15.77 -15.28
N ILE A 118 2.34 15.38 -14.17
CA ILE A 118 1.58 16.29 -13.30
C ILE A 118 2.37 16.59 -12.05
N LEU A 119 2.26 17.83 -11.58
CA LEU A 119 2.75 18.22 -10.27
C LEU A 119 1.80 17.63 -9.21
N PRO A 120 2.29 16.84 -8.24
CA PRO A 120 1.42 16.23 -7.24
C PRO A 120 0.74 17.29 -6.35
N GLY A 121 -0.57 17.46 -6.50
CA GLY A 121 -1.33 18.48 -5.77
C GLY A 121 -2.75 18.62 -6.31
N GLY A 122 -3.33 19.80 -6.16
CA GLY A 122 -4.71 20.11 -6.53
C GLY A 122 -5.62 20.13 -5.30
N THR A 123 -6.68 19.32 -5.29
CA THR A 123 -7.56 19.20 -4.13
C THR A 123 -6.85 18.53 -2.95
N ALA A 124 -7.38 18.69 -1.73
CA ALA A 124 -6.85 18.00 -0.55
C ALA A 124 -6.82 16.47 -0.74
N LEU A 125 -7.89 15.91 -1.33
CA LEU A 125 -7.97 14.49 -1.65
C LEU A 125 -6.88 14.07 -2.65
N ALA A 126 -6.69 14.80 -3.75
CA ALA A 126 -5.66 14.49 -4.74
C ALA A 126 -4.24 14.57 -4.15
N GLY A 127 -3.99 15.57 -3.29
CA GLY A 127 -2.74 15.72 -2.55
C GLY A 127 -2.42 14.48 -1.69
N TYR A 128 -3.38 14.02 -0.88
CA TYR A 128 -3.19 12.81 -0.07
C TYR A 128 -3.09 11.54 -0.90
N LEU A 129 -3.86 11.40 -1.99
CA LEU A 129 -3.73 10.25 -2.89
C LEU A 129 -2.35 10.19 -3.55
N HIS A 130 -1.76 11.33 -3.89
CA HIS A 130 -0.37 11.37 -4.33
C HIS A 130 0.63 11.03 -3.22
N GLN A 131 0.34 11.37 -1.96
CA GLN A 131 1.15 10.90 -0.84
C GLN A 131 1.06 9.37 -0.70
N CYS A 132 -0.16 8.80 -0.73
CA CYS A 132 -0.40 7.35 -0.74
C CYS A 132 0.42 6.67 -1.84
N ARG A 133 0.38 7.20 -3.08
CA ARG A 133 1.17 6.71 -4.21
C ARG A 133 2.67 6.63 -3.88
N THR A 134 3.25 7.68 -3.30
CA THR A 134 4.68 7.70 -3.00
C THR A 134 5.07 6.75 -1.88
N VAL A 135 4.22 6.60 -0.86
CA VAL A 135 4.44 5.68 0.27
C VAL A 135 4.26 4.23 -0.17
N ALA A 136 3.25 3.92 -1.00
CA ALA A 136 3.08 2.60 -1.61
C ALA A 136 4.32 2.19 -2.44
N ARG A 137 4.88 3.10 -3.23
CA ARG A 137 6.15 2.86 -3.95
C ARG A 137 7.34 2.65 -3.02
N ARG A 138 7.33 3.26 -1.82
CA ARG A 138 8.38 3.03 -0.82
C ARG A 138 8.23 1.64 -0.19
N ALA A 139 7.00 1.24 0.17
CA ALA A 139 6.71 -0.11 0.63
C ALA A 139 7.11 -1.14 -0.44
N GLU A 140 6.80 -0.89 -1.71
CA GLU A 140 7.17 -1.74 -2.84
C GLU A 140 8.68 -1.97 -2.91
N ARG A 141 9.49 -0.91 -2.88
CA ARG A 141 10.95 -1.03 -2.92
C ARG A 141 11.48 -1.88 -1.76
N LEU A 142 10.94 -1.70 -0.56
CA LEU A 142 11.36 -2.47 0.62
C LEU A 142 10.92 -3.94 0.55
N ALA A 143 9.75 -4.22 -0.02
CA ALA A 143 9.29 -5.59 -0.27
C ALA A 143 10.14 -6.29 -1.35
N VAL A 144 10.51 -5.58 -2.41
CA VAL A 144 11.44 -6.07 -3.44
C VAL A 144 12.83 -6.32 -2.85
N GLU A 145 13.32 -5.41 -2.01
CA GLU A 145 14.60 -5.57 -1.32
C GLU A 145 14.59 -6.81 -0.42
N LEU A 146 13.53 -7.01 0.37
CA LEU A 146 13.31 -8.21 1.18
C LEU A 146 13.32 -9.48 0.33
N ALA A 147 12.69 -9.45 -0.85
CA ALA A 147 12.64 -10.59 -1.76
C ALA A 147 14.02 -11.01 -2.33
N THR A 148 15.06 -10.19 -2.14
CA THR A 148 16.44 -10.57 -2.53
C THR A 148 17.12 -11.48 -1.50
N VAL A 149 16.61 -11.53 -0.27
CA VAL A 149 17.22 -12.26 0.86
C VAL A 149 16.30 -13.29 1.50
N GLU A 150 14.98 -13.14 1.38
CA GLU A 150 13.97 -14.03 1.96
C GLU A 150 12.86 -14.32 0.95
N SER A 151 12.07 -15.37 1.18
CA SER A 151 10.86 -15.62 0.39
C SER A 151 9.80 -14.55 0.68
N VAL A 152 9.19 -14.04 -0.40
CA VAL A 152 8.11 -13.05 -0.39
C VAL A 152 7.07 -13.48 -1.42
N ASN A 153 5.80 -13.37 -1.08
CA ASN A 153 4.71 -13.65 -2.01
C ASN A 153 4.80 -12.72 -3.24
N PRO A 154 4.93 -13.24 -4.48
CA PRO A 154 4.99 -12.40 -5.66
C PRO A 154 3.75 -11.50 -5.85
N ASP A 155 2.58 -11.96 -5.40
CA ASP A 155 1.35 -11.17 -5.51
C ASP A 155 1.32 -9.98 -4.53
N ALA A 156 2.05 -10.05 -3.41
CA ALA A 156 2.25 -8.91 -2.52
C ALA A 156 3.01 -7.77 -3.21
N VAL A 157 4.08 -8.10 -3.95
CA VAL A 157 4.85 -7.12 -4.73
C VAL A 157 4.02 -6.55 -5.88
N LYS A 158 3.31 -7.41 -6.62
CA LYS A 158 2.42 -6.96 -7.71
C LYS A 158 1.31 -6.04 -7.21
N TYR A 159 0.72 -6.35 -6.05
CA TYR A 159 -0.31 -5.52 -5.45
C TYR A 159 0.21 -4.12 -5.13
N LEU A 160 1.37 -3.98 -4.48
CA LEU A 160 1.98 -2.68 -4.18
C LEU A 160 2.30 -1.87 -5.45
N ASN A 161 2.85 -2.53 -6.47
CA ASN A 161 3.12 -1.90 -7.76
C ASN A 161 1.82 -1.33 -8.37
N ARG A 162 0.78 -2.17 -8.49
CA ARG A 162 -0.52 -1.77 -9.06
C ARG A 162 -1.27 -0.76 -8.20
N LEU A 163 -1.13 -0.83 -6.88
CA LEU A 163 -1.74 0.11 -5.95
C LEU A 163 -1.19 1.52 -6.14
N SER A 164 0.10 1.66 -6.47
CA SER A 164 0.66 2.97 -6.76
C SER A 164 0.09 3.58 -8.05
N ASP A 165 -0.19 2.76 -9.07
CA ASP A 165 -0.91 3.20 -10.27
C ASP A 165 -2.36 3.60 -9.93
N TRP A 166 -3.02 2.80 -9.09
CA TRP A 166 -4.38 3.08 -8.63
C TRP A 166 -4.47 4.44 -7.95
N PHE A 167 -3.55 4.74 -7.02
CA PHE A 167 -3.49 6.04 -6.35
C PHE A 167 -3.17 7.19 -7.31
N PHE A 168 -2.36 6.96 -8.34
CA PHE A 168 -2.09 7.97 -9.37
C PHE A 168 -3.37 8.34 -10.12
N VAL A 169 -4.11 7.33 -10.60
CA VAL A 169 -5.34 7.53 -11.37
C VAL A 169 -6.45 8.11 -10.50
N ALA A 170 -6.60 7.63 -9.27
CA ALA A 170 -7.55 8.17 -8.30
C ALA A 170 -7.26 9.65 -7.96
N ALA A 171 -5.99 10.04 -7.84
CA ALA A 171 -5.62 11.44 -7.60
C ALA A 171 -6.09 12.35 -8.75
N ARG A 172 -5.99 11.89 -10.00
CA ARG A 172 -6.52 12.63 -11.16
C ARG A 172 -8.04 12.73 -11.13
N MET A 173 -8.73 11.63 -10.79
CA MET A 173 -10.19 11.66 -10.62
C MET A 173 -10.61 12.71 -9.57
N ALA A 174 -9.85 12.82 -8.47
CA ALA A 174 -10.07 13.80 -7.42
C ALA A 174 -9.74 15.26 -7.81
N ASN A 175 -9.15 15.49 -8.98
CA ASN A 175 -8.82 16.81 -9.55
C ASN A 175 -9.70 17.13 -10.77
N ASP A 176 -11.02 17.15 -10.57
CA ASP A 176 -11.99 17.43 -11.63
C ASP A 176 -11.79 16.51 -12.86
N CYS A 177 -11.67 15.21 -12.62
CA CYS A 177 -11.36 14.21 -13.66
C CYS A 177 -10.11 14.58 -14.49
N GLY A 178 -9.07 15.09 -13.82
CA GLY A 178 -7.79 15.48 -14.38
C GLY A 178 -7.77 16.83 -15.08
N ARG A 179 -8.89 17.56 -15.17
CA ARG A 179 -8.94 18.90 -15.79
C ARG A 179 -8.26 19.96 -14.93
N ALA A 180 -8.19 19.74 -13.62
CA ALA A 180 -7.50 20.62 -12.69
C ALA A 180 -6.05 20.19 -12.40
N ASP A 181 -5.52 19.17 -13.09
CA ASP A 181 -4.13 18.74 -12.93
C ASP A 181 -3.17 19.83 -13.41
N VAL A 182 -2.17 20.17 -12.59
CA VAL A 182 -1.12 21.11 -12.97
C VAL A 182 -0.03 20.36 -13.71
N LEU A 183 0.17 20.67 -14.99
CA LEU A 183 1.20 20.03 -15.80
C LEU A 183 2.59 20.55 -15.43
N TRP A 184 3.54 19.62 -15.35
CA TRP A 184 4.95 19.95 -15.26
C TRP A 184 5.44 20.60 -16.55
N VAL A 185 6.16 21.72 -16.42
CA VAL A 185 6.84 22.42 -17.50
C VAL A 185 8.36 22.19 -17.35
N PRO A 186 8.96 21.35 -18.22
CA PRO A 186 10.38 21.02 -18.12
C PRO A 186 11.26 22.27 -18.23
N GLY A 187 12.07 22.53 -17.19
CA GLY A 187 13.03 23.63 -17.21
C GLY A 187 12.43 25.04 -17.14
N ALA A 188 11.19 25.20 -16.65
CA ALA A 188 10.52 26.51 -16.60
C ALA A 188 11.31 27.62 -15.86
N ASN A 189 12.18 27.24 -14.92
CA ASN A 189 12.88 28.16 -14.02
C ASN A 189 14.41 28.19 -14.24
N ARG A 190 14.93 27.72 -15.39
CA ARG A 190 16.36 27.70 -15.70
C ARG A 190 16.69 28.42 -16.99
#